data_AF-A0A0B7FI47-F1
#
_entry.id   AF-A0A0B7FI47-F1
#
_cell.length_a   1.000
_cell.length_b   1.000
_cell.length_c   1.000
_cell.angle_alpha   90.00
_cell.angle_beta   90.00
_cell.angle_gamma   90.00
#
_symmetry.space_group_name_H-M   'P 1'
#
loop_
_entity.id
_entity.type
_entity.pdbx_description
1 polymer ?
#
loop_
_entity_poly.entity_id
_entity_poly.type
_entity_poly.pdbx_seq_one_letter_code
_entity_poly.pdbx_strand_id
1 'polypeptide(L)'
;MGLEELSYAAGVPIVGDKLLELEEIENLVVGMEVTRYLALASLSFALYDIVSTIDLESKYVWSTPWNFGRIAFHFNRIFAPSIQIVHLISLFRFSPSPQFCIITSGIYVWGTCIIVAGVMSVLIARIWLLYFRKPWVLIFLLTLGVLVSLPPILVILVAFKQVGQAKLPVIPEMSDFD
;
A
#
# COMPACT_ATOMS: atom_id res chain seq x y z
N MET A 1 -33.10 35.45 31.79
CA MET A 1 -32.10 35.80 30.75
C MET A 1 -30.78 35.04 30.99
N GLY A 2 -30.83 33.75 31.34
CA GLY A 2 -29.63 32.96 31.68
C GLY A 2 -29.70 31.47 31.33
N LEU A 3 -30.91 30.94 31.10
CA LEU A 3 -31.10 29.55 30.66
C LEU A 3 -30.94 29.39 29.14
N GLU A 4 -31.28 30.41 28.34
CA GLU A 4 -31.08 30.40 26.88
C GLU A 4 -29.60 30.53 26.50
N GLU A 5 -28.85 31.40 27.16
CA GLU A 5 -27.40 31.56 26.97
C GLU A 5 -26.62 30.29 27.36
N LEU A 6 -27.01 29.60 28.43
CA LEU A 6 -26.42 28.31 28.83
C LEU A 6 -26.79 27.19 27.86
N SER A 7 -28.02 27.16 27.35
CA SER A 7 -28.43 26.21 26.32
C SER A 7 -27.71 26.46 24.99
N TYR A 8 -27.45 27.71 24.65
CA TYR A 8 -26.74 28.10 23.43
C TYR A 8 -25.24 27.78 23.56
N ALA A 9 -24.62 28.11 24.69
CA ALA A 9 -23.22 27.79 25.00
C ALA A 9 -22.96 26.29 25.18
N ALA A 10 -23.97 25.48 25.54
CA ALA A 10 -23.89 24.02 25.53
C ALA A 10 -24.18 23.41 24.15
N GLY A 11 -25.06 24.03 23.36
CA GLY A 11 -25.37 23.61 22.00
C GLY A 11 -24.23 23.84 21.00
N VAL A 12 -23.51 24.96 21.10
CA VAL A 12 -22.36 25.31 20.24
C VAL A 12 -21.21 24.27 20.30
N PRO A 13 -20.73 23.82 21.47
CA PRO A 13 -19.68 22.80 21.54
C PRO A 13 -20.16 21.42 21.09
N ILE A 14 -21.43 21.05 21.34
CA ILE A 14 -22.00 19.78 20.86
C ILE A 14 -22.16 19.77 19.33
N VAL A 15 -22.56 20.89 18.75
CA VAL A 15 -22.65 21.05 17.29
C VAL A 15 -21.25 21.07 16.67
N GLY A 16 -20.28 21.74 17.30
CA GLY A 16 -18.89 21.73 16.86
C GLY A 16 -18.28 20.33 16.83
N ASP A 17 -18.49 19.54 17.89
CA ASP A 17 -17.99 18.16 17.99
C ASP A 17 -18.60 17.25 16.91
N LYS A 18 -19.92 17.33 16.71
CA LYS A 18 -20.59 16.60 15.62
C LYS A 18 -20.12 17.00 14.23
N LEU A 19 -19.85 18.29 14.00
CA LEU A 19 -19.35 18.75 12.70
C LEU A 19 -17.94 18.22 12.44
N LEU A 20 -17.10 18.14 13.47
CA LEU A 20 -15.77 17.52 13.38
C LEU A 20 -15.86 16.02 13.09
N GLU A 21 -16.75 15.28 13.76
CA GLU A 21 -16.97 13.86 13.47
C GLU A 21 -17.46 13.64 12.03
N LEU A 22 -18.37 14.49 11.54
CA LEU A 22 -18.89 14.41 10.17
C LEU A 22 -17.80 14.71 9.14
N GLU A 23 -16.96 15.72 9.39
CA GLU A 23 -15.82 16.07 8.53
C GLU A 23 -14.80 14.92 8.49
N GLU A 24 -14.53 14.27 9.62
CA GLU A 24 -13.64 13.11 9.67
C GLU A 24 -14.20 11.94 8.85
N ILE A 25 -15.49 11.62 9.01
CA ILE A 25 -16.15 10.56 8.26
C ILE A 25 -16.15 10.87 6.75
N GLU A 26 -16.45 12.10 6.36
CA GLU A 26 -16.43 12.53 4.96
C GLU A 26 -15.03 12.35 4.35
N ASN A 27 -13.99 12.82 5.05
CA ASN A 27 -12.61 12.67 4.62
C ASN A 27 -12.19 11.20 4.48
N LEU A 28 -12.63 10.33 5.39
CA LEU A 28 -12.37 8.89 5.32
C LEU A 28 -13.06 8.23 4.12
N VAL A 29 -14.32 8.59 3.85
CA VAL A 29 -15.07 8.07 2.70
C VAL A 29 -14.43 8.51 1.39
N VAL A 30 -14.15 9.81 1.24
CA VAL A 30 -13.49 10.37 0.05
C VAL A 30 -12.12 9.74 -0.16
N GLY A 31 -11.32 9.62 0.90
CA GLY A 31 -10.00 8.97 0.83
C GLY A 31 -10.07 7.52 0.38
N MET A 32 -11.08 6.77 0.84
CA MET A 32 -11.30 5.38 0.44
C MET A 32 -11.72 5.26 -1.03
N GLU A 33 -12.60 6.13 -1.51
CA GLU A 33 -13.02 6.16 -2.92
C GLU A 33 -11.86 6.51 -3.84
N VAL A 34 -11.11 7.56 -3.52
CA VAL A 34 -9.91 7.95 -4.29
C VAL A 34 -8.91 6.79 -4.34
N THR A 35 -8.68 6.11 -3.21
CA THR A 35 -7.78 4.96 -3.15
C THR A 35 -8.26 3.81 -4.05
N ARG A 36 -9.56 3.51 -4.08
CA ARG A 36 -10.15 2.47 -4.96
C ARG A 36 -9.92 2.79 -6.44
N TYR A 37 -10.25 4.00 -6.87
CA TYR A 37 -10.09 4.40 -8.27
C TYR A 37 -8.62 4.46 -8.68
N LEU A 38 -7.75 4.99 -7.82
CA LEU A 38 -6.31 5.06 -8.09
C LEU A 38 -5.69 3.65 -8.16
N ALA A 39 -6.10 2.75 -7.27
CA ALA A 39 -5.64 1.36 -7.27
C ALA A 39 -6.08 0.60 -8.53
N LEU A 40 -7.30 0.84 -9.02
CA LEU A 40 -7.79 0.26 -10.27
C LEU A 40 -7.05 0.83 -11.49
N ALA A 41 -6.85 2.15 -11.52
CA ALA A 41 -6.12 2.82 -12.59
C ALA A 41 -4.67 2.32 -12.66
N SER A 42 -3.98 2.23 -11.51
CA SER A 42 -2.60 1.74 -11.45
C SER A 42 -2.47 0.29 -11.89
N LEU A 43 -3.41 -0.59 -11.47
CA LEU A 43 -3.45 -1.97 -11.94
C LEU A 43 -3.68 -2.04 -13.46
N SER A 44 -4.61 -1.22 -13.98
CA SER A 44 -4.92 -1.18 -15.42
C SER A 44 -3.70 -0.77 -16.24
N PHE A 45 -2.95 0.24 -15.79
CA PHE A 45 -1.69 0.64 -16.44
C PHE A 45 -0.63 -0.47 -16.37
N ALA A 46 -0.48 -1.13 -15.22
CA ALA A 46 0.48 -2.23 -15.07
C ALA A 46 0.15 -3.41 -16.00
N LEU A 47 -1.13 -3.77 -16.10
CA LEU A 47 -1.57 -4.84 -17.02
C LEU A 47 -1.41 -4.43 -18.48
N TYR A 48 -1.69 -3.18 -18.82
CA TYR A 48 -1.48 -2.65 -20.16
C TYR A 48 0.00 -2.68 -20.57
N ASP A 49 0.91 -2.28 -19.68
CA ASP A 49 2.36 -2.40 -19.91
C ASP A 49 2.76 -3.87 -20.17
N ILE A 50 2.21 -4.80 -19.38
CA ILE A 50 2.46 -6.23 -19.53
C ILE A 50 2.02 -6.75 -20.89
N VAL A 51 0.77 -6.47 -21.26
CA VAL A 51 0.21 -6.97 -22.52
C VAL A 51 0.89 -6.33 -23.73
N SER A 52 1.16 -5.02 -23.69
CA SER A 52 1.75 -4.30 -24.83
C SER A 52 3.18 -4.70 -25.16
N THR A 53 3.90 -5.34 -24.23
CA THR A 53 5.30 -5.74 -24.44
C THR A 53 5.52 -7.26 -24.41
N ILE A 54 4.44 -8.05 -24.32
CA ILE A 54 4.51 -9.51 -24.27
C ILE A 54 5.14 -10.12 -25.53
N ASP A 55 4.92 -9.52 -26.71
CA ASP A 55 5.50 -9.98 -27.98
C ASP A 55 7.03 -9.92 -27.96
N LEU A 56 7.57 -8.85 -27.39
CA LEU A 56 9.01 -8.64 -27.21
C LEU A 56 9.56 -9.59 -26.15
N GLU A 57 8.84 -9.78 -25.03
CA GLU A 57 9.25 -10.67 -23.96
C GLU A 57 9.32 -12.13 -24.40
N SER A 58 8.32 -12.59 -25.15
CA SER A 58 8.29 -13.96 -25.67
C SER A 58 9.52 -14.24 -26.54
N LYS A 59 9.89 -13.27 -27.38
CA LYS A 59 11.07 -13.38 -28.25
C LYS A 59 12.40 -13.38 -27.50
N TYR A 60 12.59 -12.47 -26.56
CA TYR A 60 13.91 -12.23 -25.94
C TYR A 60 14.10 -12.88 -24.57
N VAL A 61 13.04 -12.99 -23.77
CA VAL A 61 13.13 -13.46 -22.39
C VAL A 61 12.79 -14.95 -22.28
N TRP A 62 11.76 -15.41 -22.99
CA TRP A 62 11.27 -16.79 -22.82
C TRP A 62 12.18 -17.83 -23.47
N SER A 63 12.85 -17.46 -24.56
CA SER A 63 13.83 -18.26 -25.30
C SER A 63 15.17 -18.45 -24.57
N THR A 64 15.48 -17.60 -23.58
CA THR A 64 16.76 -17.62 -22.85
C THR A 64 16.73 -18.64 -21.70
N PRO A 65 17.80 -19.41 -21.43
CA PRO A 65 17.85 -20.34 -20.30
C PRO A 65 17.59 -19.63 -18.96
N TRP A 66 17.04 -20.36 -17.99
CA TRP A 66 16.76 -19.83 -16.66
C TRP A 66 18.04 -19.35 -15.97
N ASN A 67 18.12 -18.04 -15.74
CA ASN A 67 19.20 -17.39 -15.01
C ASN A 67 18.61 -16.41 -13.98
N PHE A 68 19.47 -15.91 -13.08
CA PHE A 68 19.05 -14.96 -12.04
C PHE A 68 18.35 -13.72 -12.61
N GLY A 69 18.82 -13.20 -13.75
CA GLY A 69 18.21 -12.06 -14.43
C GLY A 69 16.78 -12.33 -14.92
N ARG A 70 16.52 -13.54 -15.46
CA ARG A 70 15.19 -13.98 -15.87
C ARG A 70 14.24 -14.07 -14.68
N ILE A 71 14.70 -14.61 -13.56
CA ILE A 71 13.90 -14.71 -12.32
C ILE A 71 13.57 -13.30 -11.81
N ALA A 72 14.58 -12.44 -11.67
CA ALA A 72 14.40 -11.08 -11.18
C ALA A 72 13.48 -10.24 -12.09
N PHE A 73 13.53 -10.48 -13.41
CA PHE A 73 12.61 -9.86 -14.36
C PHE A 73 11.15 -10.27 -14.12
N HIS A 74 10.86 -11.58 -14.07
CA HIS A 74 9.49 -12.05 -13.84
C HIS A 74 8.98 -11.68 -12.45
N PHE A 75 9.85 -11.69 -11.43
CA PHE A 75 9.52 -11.24 -10.09
C PHE A 75 9.03 -9.79 -10.09
N ASN A 76 9.82 -8.85 -10.62
CA ASN A 76 9.41 -7.44 -10.64
C ASN A 76 8.15 -7.18 -11.49
N ARG A 77 7.91 -8.01 -12.51
CA ARG A 77 6.81 -7.82 -13.46
C ARG A 77 5.48 -8.40 -13.00
N ILE A 78 5.51 -9.56 -12.35
CA ILE A 78 4.28 -10.29 -11.95
C ILE A 78 3.95 -10.01 -10.48
N PHE A 79 4.94 -9.83 -9.62
CA PHE A 79 4.70 -9.75 -8.19
C PHE A 79 3.98 -8.45 -7.79
N ALA A 80 4.34 -7.31 -8.41
CA ALA A 80 3.69 -6.03 -8.17
C ALA A 80 2.17 -6.03 -8.50
N PRO A 81 1.72 -6.41 -9.72
CA PRO A 81 0.30 -6.47 -10.01
C PRO A 81 -0.43 -7.54 -9.18
N SER A 82 0.25 -8.65 -8.82
CA SER A 82 -0.34 -9.69 -7.96
C SER A 82 -0.70 -9.15 -6.57
N ILE A 83 0.22 -8.43 -5.93
CA ILE A 83 -0.03 -7.80 -4.63
C ILE A 83 -1.11 -6.71 -4.74
N GLN A 84 -1.12 -5.95 -5.83
CA GLN A 84 -2.14 -4.93 -6.10
C GLN A 84 -3.55 -5.53 -6.27
N ILE A 85 -3.66 -6.69 -6.91
CA ILE A 85 -4.93 -7.42 -7.05
C ILE A 85 -5.47 -7.85 -5.68
N VAL A 86 -4.61 -8.39 -4.81
CA VAL A 86 -5.00 -8.77 -3.44
C VAL A 86 -5.52 -7.56 -2.66
N HIS A 87 -4.85 -6.41 -2.80
CA HIS A 87 -5.28 -5.17 -2.16
C HIS A 87 -6.63 -4.68 -2.70
N LEU A 88 -6.83 -4.74 -4.01
CA LEU A 88 -8.11 -4.37 -4.63
C LEU A 88 -9.27 -5.25 -4.15
N ILE A 89 -9.07 -6.56 -4.03
CA ILE A 89 -10.10 -7.46 -3.46
C ILE A 89 -10.49 -7.00 -2.04
N SER A 90 -9.52 -6.55 -1.24
CA SER A 90 -9.78 -6.01 0.09
C SER A 90 -10.54 -4.69 0.06
N LEU A 91 -10.24 -3.80 -0.88
CA LEU A 91 -10.87 -2.47 -0.99
C LEU A 91 -12.32 -2.53 -1.48
N PHE A 92 -12.65 -3.49 -2.35
CA PHE A 92 -13.99 -3.64 -2.94
C PHE A 92 -14.92 -4.56 -2.15
N ARG A 93 -14.42 -5.23 -1.11
CA ARG A 93 -15.25 -6.08 -0.25
C ARG A 93 -16.15 -5.22 0.63
N PHE A 94 -17.46 -5.42 0.51
CA PHE A 94 -18.45 -4.81 1.39
C PHE A 94 -18.42 -5.53 2.75
N SER A 95 -18.24 -4.79 3.84
CA SER A 95 -18.15 -5.30 5.23
C SER A 95 -17.10 -6.40 5.49
N PRO A 96 -15.79 -6.12 5.33
CA PRO A 96 -14.74 -7.08 5.68
C PRO A 96 -14.64 -7.28 7.20
N SER A 97 -14.35 -8.50 7.64
CA SER A 97 -14.05 -8.75 9.05
C SER A 97 -12.76 -8.00 9.46
N PRO A 98 -12.64 -7.55 10.72
CA PRO A 98 -11.45 -6.83 11.19
C PRO A 98 -10.15 -7.64 11.01
N GLN A 99 -10.23 -8.96 11.22
CA GLN A 99 -9.10 -9.87 11.00
C GLN A 99 -8.69 -9.93 9.53
N PHE A 100 -9.66 -9.98 8.62
CA PHE A 100 -9.38 -9.97 7.19
C PHE A 100 -8.65 -8.68 6.78
N CYS A 101 -9.09 -7.53 7.27
CA CYS A 101 -8.45 -6.23 6.99
C CYS A 101 -6.99 -6.16 7.48
N ILE A 102 -6.71 -6.65 8.69
CA ILE A 102 -5.33 -6.69 9.22
C ILE A 102 -4.44 -7.60 8.37
N ILE A 103 -4.94 -8.78 8.00
CA ILE A 103 -4.18 -9.75 7.21
C ILE A 103 -3.91 -9.21 5.81
N THR A 104 -4.93 -8.70 5.10
CA THR A 104 -4.78 -8.18 3.73
C THR A 104 -3.91 -6.92 3.69
N SER A 105 -4.07 -6.00 4.66
CA SER A 105 -3.21 -4.84 4.82
C SER A 105 -1.77 -5.25 5.12
N GLY A 106 -1.58 -6.24 6.00
CA GLY A 106 -0.28 -6.87 6.26
C GLY A 106 0.38 -7.40 4.99
N ILE A 107 -0.35 -8.23 4.23
CA ILE A 107 0.14 -8.80 2.96
C ILE A 107 0.51 -7.69 1.98
N TYR A 108 -0.33 -6.65 1.84
CA TYR A 108 -0.08 -5.55 0.92
C TYR A 108 1.17 -4.75 1.32
N VAL A 109 1.28 -4.36 2.58
CA VAL A 109 2.37 -3.51 3.07
C VAL A 109 3.70 -4.25 3.04
N TRP A 110 3.77 -5.46 3.60
CA TRP A 110 4.99 -6.25 3.58
C TRP A 110 5.34 -6.72 2.16
N GLY A 111 4.34 -7.07 1.35
CA GLY A 111 4.51 -7.38 -0.07
C GLY A 111 5.15 -6.22 -0.84
N THR A 112 4.69 -5.00 -0.59
CA THR A 112 5.26 -3.78 -1.19
C THR A 112 6.72 -3.58 -0.79
N CYS A 113 7.09 -3.84 0.48
CA CYS A 113 8.50 -3.80 0.90
C CYS A 113 9.37 -4.79 0.11
N ILE A 114 8.87 -6.01 -0.12
CA ILE A 114 9.59 -7.04 -0.90
C ILE A 114 9.72 -6.60 -2.36
N ILE A 115 8.66 -6.03 -2.96
CA ILE A 115 8.69 -5.49 -4.33
C ILE A 115 9.75 -4.39 -4.44
N VAL A 116 9.73 -3.41 -3.53
CA VAL A 116 10.70 -2.31 -3.53
C VAL A 116 12.13 -2.83 -3.39
N ALA A 117 12.38 -3.77 -2.48
CA ALA A 117 13.70 -4.39 -2.34
C ALA A 117 14.14 -5.11 -3.63
N GLY A 118 13.23 -5.83 -4.29
CA GLY A 118 13.48 -6.49 -5.58
C GLY A 118 13.82 -5.49 -6.69
N VAL A 119 13.02 -4.42 -6.83
CA VAL A 119 13.26 -3.36 -7.83
C VAL A 119 14.59 -2.67 -7.56
N MET A 120 14.87 -2.32 -6.30
CA MET A 120 16.13 -1.70 -5.90
C MET A 120 17.33 -2.60 -6.22
N SER A 121 17.25 -3.90 -5.93
CA SER A 121 18.34 -4.84 -6.24
C SER A 121 18.67 -4.87 -7.74
N VAL A 122 17.64 -4.85 -8.61
CA VAL A 122 17.82 -4.85 -10.06
C VAL A 122 18.37 -3.52 -10.56
N LEU A 123 17.89 -2.39 -10.02
CA LEU A 123 18.42 -1.07 -10.38
C LEU A 123 19.89 -0.94 -9.98
N ILE A 124 20.25 -1.35 -8.76
CA ILE A 124 21.64 -1.34 -8.27
C ILE A 124 22.52 -2.22 -9.17
N ALA A 125 22.07 -3.43 -9.51
CA ALA A 125 22.80 -4.32 -10.40
C ALA A 125 23.03 -3.69 -11.78
N ARG A 126 22.01 -3.04 -12.36
CA ARG A 126 22.11 -2.37 -13.66
C ARG A 126 23.12 -1.22 -13.64
N ILE A 127 23.06 -0.35 -12.62
CA ILE A 127 23.99 0.77 -12.50
C ILE A 127 25.41 0.25 -12.25
N TRP A 128 25.57 -0.75 -11.39
CA TRP A 128 26.89 -1.33 -11.12
C TRP A 128 27.54 -1.93 -12.38
N LEU A 129 26.76 -2.58 -13.24
CA LEU A 129 27.23 -3.07 -14.54
C LEU A 129 27.61 -1.92 -15.49
N LEU A 130 26.83 -0.84 -15.52
CA LEU A 130 27.11 0.34 -16.35
C LEU A 130 28.43 1.03 -15.96
N TYR A 131 28.75 1.07 -14.67
CA TYR A 131 30.01 1.64 -14.16
C TYR A 131 31.15 0.62 -14.10
N PHE A 132 31.22 -0.32 -15.05
CA PHE A 132 32.30 -1.31 -15.19
C PHE A 132 32.60 -2.06 -13.88
N ARG A 133 31.57 -2.35 -13.07
CA ARG A 133 31.65 -3.14 -11.83
C ARG A 133 32.56 -2.54 -10.75
N LYS A 134 32.76 -1.23 -10.74
CA LYS A 134 33.58 -0.58 -9.69
C LYS A 134 32.91 -0.74 -8.30
N PRO A 135 33.62 -1.27 -7.29
CA PRO A 135 33.02 -1.60 -5.99
C PRO A 135 32.56 -0.36 -5.20
N TRP A 136 33.20 0.79 -5.41
CA TRP A 136 32.79 2.07 -4.79
C TRP A 136 31.38 2.49 -5.18
N VAL A 137 31.01 2.28 -6.46
CA VAL A 137 29.66 2.59 -6.94
C VAL A 137 28.63 1.67 -6.29
N LEU A 138 28.97 0.39 -6.12
CA LEU A 138 28.08 -0.57 -5.44
C LEU A 138 27.84 -0.17 -3.98
N ILE A 139 28.90 0.17 -3.23
CA ILE A 139 28.77 0.60 -1.82
C ILE A 139 27.90 1.86 -1.73
N PHE A 140 28.17 2.85 -2.57
CA PHE A 140 27.37 4.10 -2.60
C PHE A 140 25.89 3.84 -2.90
N LEU A 141 25.59 2.98 -3.87
CA LEU A 141 24.21 2.66 -4.23
C LEU A 141 23.49 1.85 -3.14
N LEU A 142 24.20 0.93 -2.48
CA LEU A 142 23.64 0.16 -1.36
C LEU A 142 23.35 1.06 -0.17
N THR A 143 24.26 1.98 0.20
CA THR A 143 24.02 2.90 1.31
C THR A 143 22.87 3.84 1.02
N LEU A 144 22.79 4.39 -0.20
CA LEU A 144 21.67 5.22 -0.63
C LEU A 144 20.34 4.44 -0.61
N GLY A 145 20.35 3.20 -1.10
CA GLY A 145 19.16 2.36 -1.12
C GLY A 145 18.64 2.04 0.28
N VAL A 146 19.54 1.70 1.21
CA VAL A 146 19.17 1.48 2.62
C VAL A 146 18.60 2.76 3.23
N LEU A 147 19.29 3.89 3.05
CA LEU A 147 18.86 5.17 3.61
C LEU A 147 17.45 5.59 3.15
N VAL A 148 17.11 5.36 1.88
CA VAL A 148 15.79 5.65 1.32
C VAL A 148 14.73 4.66 1.84
N SER A 149 15.09 3.40 2.07
CA SER A 149 14.14 2.36 2.50
C SER A 149 13.79 2.40 4.00
N LEU A 150 14.65 2.98 4.84
CA LEU A 150 14.48 2.97 6.30
C LEU A 150 13.22 3.72 6.78
N PRO A 151 12.94 4.97 6.35
CA PRO A 151 11.80 5.72 6.88
C PRO A 151 10.44 5.03 6.67
N PRO A 152 10.10 4.52 5.46
CA PRO A 152 8.86 3.77 5.26
C PRO A 152 8.74 2.55 6.16
N ILE A 153 9.81 1.78 6.34
CA ILE A 153 9.81 0.58 7.21
C ILE A 153 9.53 0.98 8.66
N LEU A 154 10.12 2.07 9.15
CA LEU A 154 9.88 2.55 10.52
C LEU A 154 8.43 2.99 10.71
N VAL A 155 7.86 3.73 9.76
CA VAL A 155 6.45 4.15 9.78
C VAL A 155 5.53 2.93 9.82
N ILE A 156 5.80 1.93 8.98
CA ILE A 156 5.05 0.67 8.95
C ILE A 156 5.12 -0.04 10.31
N LEU A 157 6.32 -0.23 10.86
CA LEU A 157 6.49 -0.91 12.14
C LEU A 157 5.76 -0.20 13.29
N VAL A 158 5.80 1.13 13.30
CA VAL A 158 5.04 1.94 14.27
C VAL A 158 3.54 1.72 14.06
N ALA A 159 3.04 1.81 12.82
CA ALA A 159 1.62 1.61 12.52
C ALA A 159 1.11 0.23 12.94
N PHE A 160 1.83 -0.85 12.62
CA PHE A 160 1.44 -2.20 13.05
C PHE A 160 1.50 -2.38 14.57
N LYS A 161 2.47 -1.75 15.25
CA LYS A 161 2.53 -1.76 16.71
C LYS A 161 1.33 -1.04 17.32
N GLN A 162 0.93 0.11 16.77
CA GLN A 162 -0.26 0.83 17.23
C GLN A 162 -1.52 -0.02 17.06
N VAL A 163 -1.71 -0.65 15.90
CA VAL A 163 -2.85 -1.54 15.65
C VAL A 163 -2.85 -2.76 16.59
N GLY A 164 -1.68 -3.31 16.91
CA GLY A 164 -1.58 -4.42 17.87
C GLY A 164 -1.87 -4.04 19.32
N GLN A 165 -1.65 -2.78 19.70
CA GLN A 165 -1.93 -2.26 21.05
C GLN A 165 -3.37 -1.76 21.19
N ALA A 166 -3.93 -1.19 20.13
CA ALA A 166 -5.34 -0.88 20.02
C ALA A 166 -6.12 -2.20 19.94
N LYS A 167 -6.52 -2.77 21.09
CA LYS A 167 -7.55 -3.79 21.12
C LYS A 167 -8.75 -3.21 20.36
N LEU A 168 -9.02 -3.74 19.17
CA LEU A 168 -10.14 -3.32 18.33
C LEU A 168 -11.40 -3.27 19.22
N PRO A 169 -12.13 -2.15 19.27
CA PRO A 169 -13.46 -2.18 19.83
C PRO A 169 -14.24 -3.22 19.03
N VAL A 170 -14.72 -4.25 19.71
CA VAL A 170 -15.72 -5.17 19.15
C VAL A 170 -16.93 -4.28 18.88
N ILE A 171 -17.09 -3.86 17.62
CA ILE A 171 -18.36 -3.30 17.16
C ILE A 171 -19.35 -4.43 17.42
N PRO A 172 -20.34 -4.27 18.32
CA PRO A 172 -21.36 -5.30 18.50
C PRO A 172 -21.97 -5.56 17.13
N GLU A 173 -22.03 -6.83 16.74
CA GLU A 173 -22.88 -7.27 15.65
C GLU A 173 -24.24 -6.59 15.83
N MET A 174 -24.65 -5.77 14.87
CA MET A 174 -26.04 -5.38 14.73
C MET A 174 -26.79 -6.60 14.18
N SER A 175 -26.84 -7.66 14.97
CA SER A 175 -27.85 -8.71 14.89
C SER A 175 -29.02 -8.23 15.72
N ASP A 176 -29.89 -7.41 15.11
CA ASP A 176 -31.30 -7.25 15.45
C ASP A 176 -31.89 -6.15 14.56
N PHE A 177 -32.27 -6.55 13.36
CA PHE A 177 -33.36 -5.94 12.60
C PHE A 177 -34.02 -7.09 11.83
N ASP A 178 -34.82 -7.87 12.57
CA ASP A 178 -36.05 -8.47 12.04
C ASP A 178 -37.12 -7.37 11.93
#